data_AF-A0A3B0ZAX2-F1
#
_entry.id   AF-A0A3B0ZAX2-F1
#
_cell.length_a   1.000
_cell.length_b   1.000
_cell.length_c   1.000
_cell.angle_alpha   90.00
_cell.angle_beta   90.00
_cell.angle_gamma   90.00
#
_symmetry.space_group_name_H-M   'P 1'
#
loop_
_entity.id
_entity.type
_entity.pdbx_description
1 polymer ?
#
loop_
_entity_poly.entity_id
_entity_poly.type
_entity_poly.pdbx_seq_one_letter_code
_entity_poly.pdbx_strand_id
1 'polypeptide(L)' 'MTKVSKIHADGSSLNYEGMNTIKLKSQTEVHKGALSDPDAPPLTNKDLDGFKRVNPRVKNK' A
#
# COMPACT_ATOMS: atom_id res chain seq x y z
N MET A 1 24.14 8.20 -16.54
CA MET A 1 22.77 8.07 -16.03
C MET A 1 22.33 6.62 -16.21
N THR A 2 22.01 5.91 -15.14
CA THR A 2 21.73 4.46 -15.19
C THR A 2 20.21 4.27 -15.25
N LYS A 3 19.68 3.82 -16.38
CA LYS A 3 18.26 3.52 -16.55
C LYS A 3 18.01 2.11 -16.00
N VAL A 4 17.33 1.99 -14.86
CA VAL A 4 16.91 0.71 -14.32
C VAL A 4 15.49 0.43 -14.83
N SER A 5 15.36 -0.50 -15.78
CA SER A 5 14.08 -0.97 -16.27
C SER A 5 13.76 -2.33 -15.65
N LYS A 6 12.63 -2.43 -14.96
CA LYS A 6 12.02 -3.72 -14.60
C LYS A 6 10.60 -3.79 -15.16
N ILE A 7 10.18 -5.02 -15.46
CA ILE A 7 8.89 -5.36 -16.07
C ILE A 7 8.01 -5.94 -14.96
N HIS A 8 6.78 -5.42 -14.82
CA HIS A 8 5.75 -5.94 -13.92
C HIS A 8 5.28 -7.33 -14.39
N ALA A 9 4.58 -8.07 -13.51
CA ALA A 9 4.01 -9.38 -13.87
C ALA A 9 3.01 -9.31 -15.03
N ASP A 10 2.42 -8.14 -15.30
CA ASP A 10 1.53 -7.85 -16.42
C ASP A 10 2.24 -7.37 -17.70
N GLY A 11 3.58 -7.36 -17.71
CA GLY A 11 4.38 -6.93 -18.85
C GLY A 11 4.59 -5.42 -18.94
N SER A 12 4.02 -4.61 -18.06
CA SER A 12 4.23 -3.15 -18.07
C SER A 12 5.63 -2.78 -17.56
N SER A 13 6.32 -1.89 -18.28
CA SER A 13 7.65 -1.41 -17.86
C SER A 13 7.53 -0.25 -16.90
N LEU A 14 8.22 -0.34 -15.77
CA LEU A 14 8.32 0.74 -14.80
C LEU A 14 9.60 1.52 -15.07
N ASN A 15 9.46 2.69 -15.70
CA ASN A 15 10.57 3.58 -16.03
C ASN A 15 10.61 4.73 -15.04
N TYR A 16 11.72 4.86 -14.29
CA TYR A 16 11.96 5.98 -13.39
C TYR A 16 13.15 6.81 -13.87
N GLU A 17 12.94 8.12 -14.04
CA GLU A 17 14.03 9.08 -14.25
C GLU A 17 14.21 9.89 -12.95
N GLY A 18 15.35 9.69 -12.28
CA GLY A 18 15.75 10.47 -11.10
C GLY A 18 16.42 9.65 -10.01
N MET A 19 17.34 10.28 -9.26
CA MET A 19 18.04 9.74 -8.08
C MET A 19 17.12 9.53 -6.85
N ASN A 20 15.80 9.38 -7.06
CA ASN A 20 14.87 9.03 -6.01
C ASN A 20 14.58 7.54 -6.12
N THR A 21 15.49 6.74 -5.57
CA THR A 21 15.22 5.34 -5.31
C THR A 21 13.98 5.27 -4.44
N ILE A 22 12.83 4.93 -5.03
CA ILE A 22 11.67 4.49 -4.28
C ILE A 22 12.19 3.31 -3.46
N LYS A 23 12.39 3.52 -2.16
CA LYS A 23 12.78 2.44 -1.24
C LYS A 23 11.58 1.51 -1.22
N LEU A 24 11.65 0.46 -2.04
CA LEU A 24 10.68 -0.61 -2.07
C LEU A 24 10.72 -1.29 -0.70
N LYS A 25 9.76 -0.90 0.16
CA LYS A 25 9.58 -1.47 1.49
C LYS A 25 8.86 -2.81 1.33
N SER A 26 9.31 -3.81 2.07
CA SER A 26 8.57 -5.04 2.28
C SER A 26 7.23 -4.76 2.98
N GLN A 27 6.27 -5.69 2.87
CA GLN A 27 4.96 -5.54 3.51
C GLN A 27 5.08 -5.31 5.04
N THR A 28 6.06 -5.95 5.68
CA THR A 28 6.33 -5.79 7.12
C THR A 28 6.86 -4.39 7.45
N GLU A 29 7.70 -3.81 6.60
CA GLU A 29 8.20 -2.44 6.76
C GLU A 29 7.12 -1.39 6.53
N VAL A 30 6.22 -1.62 5.56
CA VAL A 30 5.05 -0.77 5.34
C VAL A 30 4.12 -0.83 6.56
N HIS A 31 3.84 -2.04 7.07
CA HIS A 31 2.97 -2.23 8.23
C HIS A 31 3.52 -1.54 9.49
N LYS A 32 4.82 -1.73 9.79
CA LYS A 32 5.47 -1.06 10.92
C LYS A 32 5.40 0.47 10.80
N GLY A 33 5.65 0.99 9.59
CA GLY A 33 5.58 2.42 9.32
C GLY A 33 4.18 2.98 9.60
N ALA A 34 3.14 2.31 9.10
CA ALA A 34 1.75 2.72 9.30
C ALA A 34 1.34 2.68 10.78
N LEU A 35 1.80 1.69 11.56
CA LEU A 35 1.51 1.63 13.00
C LEU A 35 2.21 2.72 13.81
N SER A 36 3.35 3.21 13.32
CA SER A 36 4.13 4.26 13.97
C SER A 36 3.76 5.68 13.55
N ASP A 37 2.81 5.85 12.64
CA ASP A 37 2.41 7.15 12.11
C ASP A 37 1.54 7.91 13.13
N PRO A 38 2.00 9.04 13.69
CA PRO A 38 1.24 9.81 14.66
C PRO A 38 0.05 10.54 14.03
N ASP A 39 0.10 10.84 12.73
CA ASP A 39 -0.93 11.58 12.00
C ASP A 39 -2.00 10.63 11.42
N ALA A 40 -1.69 9.34 11.29
CA ALA A 40 -2.58 8.30 10.81
C ALA A 40 -2.70 7.12 11.79
N PRO A 41 -3.35 7.31 12.95
CA PRO A 41 -3.53 6.25 13.92
C PRO A 41 -4.37 5.09 13.34
N PRO A 42 -4.17 3.84 13.82
CA PRO A 42 -4.95 2.70 13.36
C PRO A 42 -6.45 2.88 13.61
N LEU A 43 -7.28 2.44 12.66
CA LEU A 43 -8.73 2.43 12.81
C LEU A 43 -9.16 1.58 14.00
N THR A 44 -10.06 2.11 14.82
CA THR A 44 -10.67 1.36 15.91
C THR A 44 -11.86 0.55 15.43
N ASN A 45 -12.30 -0.45 16.20
CA ASN A 45 -13.51 -1.22 15.88
C ASN A 45 -14.76 -0.34 15.73
N LYS A 46 -14.85 0.76 16.49
CA LYS A 46 -15.95 1.73 16.37
C LYS A 46 -15.92 2.48 15.05
N ASP A 47 -14.72 2.80 14.55
CA ASP A 47 -14.56 3.43 13.24
C ASP A 47 -14.98 2.46 12.13
N LEU A 48 -14.62 1.17 12.27
CA LEU A 48 -14.98 0.11 11.33
C LEU A 48 -16.50 -0.07 11.19
N ASP A 49 -17.27 0.09 12.26
CA ASP A 49 -18.73 0.00 12.23
C ASP A 49 -19.39 1.08 11.35
N GLY A 50 -18.72 2.22 11.16
CA GLY A 50 -19.19 3.31 10.29
C GLY A 50 -19.01 3.04 8.80
N PHE A 51 -18.16 2.10 8.42
CA PHE A 51 -17.91 1.80 7.02
C PHE A 51 -19.02 0.94 6.44
N LYS A 52 -19.78 1.52 5.49
CA LYS A 52 -20.74 0.75 4.70
C LYS A 52 -19.99 -0.24 3.82
N ARG A 53 -20.47 -1.49 3.80
CA ARG A 53 -19.98 -2.49 2.87
C ARG A 53 -20.27 -2.03 1.45
N VAL A 54 -19.20 -1.84 0.66
CA VAL A 54 -19.30 -1.54 -0.77
C VAL A 54 -19.81 -2.72 -1.58
N ASN A 55 -19.61 -3.96 -1.10
CA ASN A 55 -20.17 -5.15 -1.74
C ASN A 55 -21.26 -5.79 -0.85
N PRO A 56 -22.56 -5.64 -1.22
CA PRO A 56 -23.66 -6.17 -0.43
C PRO A 56 -23.80 -7.70 -0.47
N ARG A 57 -23.07 -8.40 -1.36
CA ARG A 57 -23.21 -9.86 -1.56
C ARG A 57 -22.24 -10.71 -0.77
N VAL A 58 -21.27 -10.12 -0.07
CA VAL A 58 -20.33 -10.89 0.75
C VAL A 58 -21.02 -11.25 2.06
N LYS A 59 -21.40 -12.53 2.23
CA LYS A 59 -21.91 -13.05 3.49
C LYS A 59 -20.74 -13.13 4.49
N ASN A 60 -20.98 -12.74 5.75
CA ASN A 60 -20.02 -12.99 6.82
C ASN A 60 -19.87 -14.50 6.96
N LYS A 61 -18.63 -14.99 6.88
CA LYS A 61 -18.28 -16.36 7.23
C LYS A 61 -18.19 -16.49 8.74
#